data_AF-A0A7S2GD04-F1
#
_entry.id   AF-A0A7S2GD04-F1
#
_cell.length_a   1.000
_cell.length_b   1.000
_cell.length_c   1.000
_cell.angle_alpha   90.00
_cell.angle_beta   90.00
_cell.angle_gamma   90.00
#
_symmetry.space_group_name_H-M   'P 1'
#
loop_
_entity.id
_entity.type
_entity.pdbx_description
1 polymer ?
#
loop_
_entity_poly.entity_id
_entity_poly.type
_entity_poly.pdbx_seq_one_letter_code
_entity_poly.pdbx_strand_id
1 'polypeptide(L)'
;MDRLSVPPAVNQFSHSMTKDKATALFKLLAKYRPEAPADKKARLLAAAEATAAGKDVESKGPACAIKFGLKHVTALVEEKKAKLVIIASDVDPIELVVWLPALCRKMNVPYCIVKNKSRLGALVYQKNATALCLTSVNKADESELRNLEENCMDNFNGAKMTWLKSGAPVMGLKTQMRLHKRQVQLEKELEKRNQA
;
A
#
# COMPACT_ATOMS: atom_id res chain seq x y z
N MET A 1 3.15 -1.93 18.93
CA MET A 1 2.07 -2.45 19.80
C MET A 1 2.36 -3.92 20.07
N ASP A 2 3.48 -4.23 20.70
CA ASP A 2 4.04 -5.58 20.54
C ASP A 2 3.76 -6.46 21.74
N ARG A 3 3.10 -5.92 22.78
CA ARG A 3 2.83 -6.61 24.04
C ARG A 3 1.40 -7.10 24.16
N LEU A 4 0.45 -6.45 23.48
CA LEU A 4 -0.93 -6.87 23.43
C LEU A 4 -1.17 -7.75 22.20
N SER A 5 -2.18 -8.61 22.26
CA SER A 5 -2.67 -9.23 21.05
C SER A 5 -3.38 -8.19 20.20
N VAL A 6 -2.95 -8.08 18.94
CA VAL A 6 -3.47 -7.07 18.01
C VAL A 6 -4.60 -7.69 17.19
N PRO A 7 -5.79 -7.06 17.10
CA PRO A 7 -6.88 -7.56 16.27
C PRO A 7 -6.47 -7.74 14.80
N PRO A 8 -7.01 -8.74 14.07
CA PRO A 8 -6.62 -9.02 12.69
C PRO A 8 -6.78 -7.82 11.74
N ALA A 9 -7.82 -7.01 11.95
CA ALA A 9 -8.11 -5.82 11.16
C ALA A 9 -7.01 -4.74 11.25
N VAL A 10 -6.25 -4.71 12.34
CA VAL A 10 -5.11 -3.81 12.52
C VAL A 10 -3.81 -4.53 12.17
N ASN A 11 -3.70 -5.80 12.52
CA ASN A 11 -2.52 -6.62 12.27
C ASN A 11 -2.21 -6.76 10.76
N GLN A 12 -3.20 -6.70 9.88
CA GLN A 12 -2.98 -6.75 8.43
C GLN A 12 -2.02 -5.64 7.92
N PHE A 13 -1.93 -4.48 8.58
CA PHE A 13 -1.00 -3.41 8.20
C PHE A 13 0.45 -3.68 8.59
N SER A 14 0.70 -4.67 9.45
CA SER A 14 2.06 -5.17 9.72
C SER A 14 2.62 -5.98 8.54
N HIS A 15 1.72 -6.56 7.72
CA HIS A 15 2.10 -7.32 6.55
C HIS A 15 2.15 -6.40 5.32
N SER A 16 3.36 -5.92 5.01
CA SER A 16 3.61 -5.08 3.86
C SER A 16 4.31 -5.84 2.74
N MET A 17 4.20 -5.34 1.51
CA MET A 17 4.92 -5.85 0.35
C MET A 17 6.45 -5.87 0.56
N THR A 18 7.12 -6.89 0.00
CA THR A 18 8.58 -7.03 0.07
C THR A 18 9.30 -5.89 -0.66
N LYS A 19 10.54 -5.61 -0.25
CA LYS A 19 11.32 -4.46 -0.75
C LYS A 19 11.54 -4.49 -2.27
N ASP A 20 11.73 -5.69 -2.83
CA ASP A 20 12.00 -5.87 -4.26
C ASP A 20 10.76 -5.55 -5.11
N LYS A 21 9.62 -6.13 -4.74
CA LYS A 21 8.32 -5.86 -5.36
C LYS A 21 7.91 -4.38 -5.20
N ALA A 22 8.17 -3.80 -4.02
CA ALA A 22 7.95 -2.37 -3.79
C ALA A 22 8.78 -1.49 -4.72
N THR A 23 10.02 -1.85 -5.00
CA THR A 23 10.87 -1.07 -5.91
C THR A 23 10.32 -1.05 -7.33
N ALA A 24 9.82 -2.19 -7.84
CA ALA A 24 9.14 -2.26 -9.13
C ALA A 24 7.87 -1.38 -9.17
N LEU A 25 7.03 -1.47 -8.13
CA LEU A 25 5.84 -0.63 -8.00
C LEU A 25 6.19 0.87 -8.02
N PHE A 26 7.18 1.31 -7.24
CA PHE A 26 7.57 2.72 -7.18
C PHE A 26 8.18 3.23 -8.49
N LYS A 27 8.87 2.37 -9.26
CA LYS A 27 9.36 2.73 -10.60
C LYS A 27 8.20 2.97 -11.57
N LEU A 28 7.17 2.11 -11.54
CA LEU A 28 5.97 2.31 -12.35
C LEU A 28 5.23 3.59 -11.93
N LEU A 29 4.98 3.78 -10.64
CA LEU A 29 4.28 4.96 -10.11
C LEU A 29 5.03 6.27 -10.43
N ALA A 30 6.35 6.27 -10.48
CA ALA A 30 7.13 7.46 -10.84
C ALA A 30 6.85 7.95 -12.26
N LYS A 31 6.45 7.07 -13.20
CA LYS A 31 6.05 7.45 -14.58
C LYS A 31 4.72 8.20 -14.62
N TYR A 32 3.82 7.94 -13.67
CA TYR A 32 2.43 8.44 -13.64
C TYR A 32 2.19 9.50 -12.57
N ARG A 33 3.24 10.26 -12.19
CA ARG A 33 3.09 11.34 -11.22
C ARG A 33 2.09 12.38 -11.74
N PRO A 34 1.22 12.93 -10.88
CA PRO A 34 0.39 14.07 -11.25
C PRO A 34 1.30 15.28 -11.57
N GLU A 35 0.76 16.35 -12.15
CA GLU A 35 1.55 17.56 -12.40
C GLU A 35 1.96 18.26 -11.10
N ALA A 36 3.15 18.84 -11.09
CA ALA A 36 3.54 19.73 -10.00
C ALA A 36 2.71 21.04 -10.07
N PRO A 37 2.51 21.74 -8.94
CA PRO A 37 1.79 23.01 -8.93
C PRO A 37 2.38 24.08 -9.87
N ALA A 38 3.70 24.10 -10.03
CA ALA A 38 4.39 25.02 -10.94
C ALA A 38 4.07 24.70 -12.41
N ASP A 39 4.17 23.43 -12.81
CA ASP A 39 3.89 22.98 -14.18
C ASP A 39 2.41 23.20 -14.52
N LYS A 40 1.52 22.95 -13.55
CA LYS A 40 0.09 23.22 -13.70
C LYS A 40 -0.17 24.71 -13.95
N LYS A 41 0.53 25.61 -13.25
CA LYS A 41 0.43 27.06 -13.48
C LYS A 41 0.92 27.43 -14.88
N ALA A 42 2.06 26.90 -15.30
CA ALA A 42 2.61 27.13 -16.64
C ALA A 42 1.65 26.66 -17.75
N ARG A 43 1.06 25.47 -17.57
CA ARG A 43 0.06 24.93 -18.51
C ARG A 43 -1.18 25.81 -18.61
N LEU A 44 -1.70 26.29 -17.48
CA LEU A 44 -2.88 27.16 -17.46
C LEU A 44 -2.59 28.53 -18.10
N LEU A 45 -1.40 29.08 -17.90
CA LEU A 45 -0.97 30.31 -18.57
C LEU A 45 -0.85 30.11 -20.09
N ALA A 46 -0.19 29.04 -20.53
CA ALA A 46 -0.06 28.72 -21.95
C ALA A 46 -1.42 28.44 -22.62
N ALA A 47 -2.33 27.79 -21.91
CA ALA A 47 -3.71 27.58 -22.39
C ALA A 47 -4.45 28.91 -22.52
N ALA A 48 -4.35 29.80 -21.52
CA ALA A 48 -4.98 31.12 -21.57
C ALA A 48 -4.43 31.98 -22.72
N GLU A 49 -3.12 31.95 -22.96
CA GLU A 49 -2.48 32.62 -24.12
C GLU A 49 -2.97 32.03 -25.46
N ALA A 50 -3.10 30.71 -25.55
CA ALA A 50 -3.62 30.04 -26.75
C ALA A 50 -5.10 30.39 -27.02
N THR A 51 -5.93 30.47 -25.98
CA THR A 51 -7.32 30.90 -26.09
C THR A 51 -7.42 32.38 -26.46
N ALA A 52 -6.57 33.24 -25.90
CA ALA A 52 -6.48 34.65 -26.29
C ALA A 52 -6.05 34.83 -27.76
N ALA A 53 -5.23 33.91 -28.28
CA ALA A 53 -4.86 33.83 -29.69
C ALA A 53 -5.95 33.18 -30.60
N GLY A 54 -7.15 32.92 -30.07
CA GLY A 54 -8.29 32.39 -30.82
C GLY A 54 -8.23 30.88 -31.12
N LYS A 55 -7.31 30.13 -30.49
CA LYS A 55 -7.27 28.67 -30.59
C LYS A 55 -8.07 28.04 -29.45
N ASP A 56 -9.06 27.23 -29.82
CA ASP A 56 -9.83 26.44 -28.86
C ASP A 56 -8.98 25.26 -28.37
N VAL A 57 -8.35 25.41 -27.20
CA VAL A 57 -7.52 24.38 -26.58
C VAL A 57 -8.20 23.93 -25.29
N GLU A 58 -8.74 22.72 -25.29
CA GLU A 58 -9.22 22.11 -24.05
C GLU A 58 -8.03 21.86 -23.09
N SER A 59 -7.99 22.55 -21.96
CA SER A 59 -6.95 22.38 -20.95
C SER A 59 -7.16 21.11 -20.09
N LYS A 60 -7.23 19.93 -20.73
CA LYS A 60 -7.30 18.66 -20.01
C LYS A 60 -5.91 18.30 -19.49
N GLY A 61 -5.84 17.95 -18.20
CA GLY A 61 -4.59 17.51 -17.59
C GLY A 61 -4.16 16.12 -18.05
N PRO A 62 -3.07 15.56 -17.47
CA PRO A 62 -2.54 14.29 -17.93
C PRO A 62 -3.62 13.22 -17.84
N ALA A 63 -3.90 12.57 -18.97
CA ALA A 63 -4.98 11.60 -19.08
C ALA A 63 -4.77 10.39 -18.13
N CYS A 64 -3.51 10.00 -17.93
CA CYS A 64 -3.10 8.92 -17.03
C CYS A 64 -2.22 9.51 -15.92
N ALA A 65 -2.79 9.68 -14.73
CA ALA A 65 -2.06 10.11 -13.54
C ALA A 65 -2.56 9.35 -12.31
N ILE A 66 -1.67 9.21 -11.32
CA ILE A 66 -2.02 8.65 -10.02
C ILE A 66 -3.18 9.43 -9.42
N LYS A 67 -4.23 8.73 -9.04
CA LYS A 67 -5.33 9.27 -8.24
C LYS A 67 -4.98 9.12 -6.78
N PHE A 68 -5.17 10.18 -6.00
CA PHE A 68 -4.77 10.22 -4.60
C PHE A 68 -5.86 10.85 -3.73
N GLY A 69 -5.77 10.58 -2.43
CA GLY A 69 -6.72 11.06 -1.43
C GLY A 69 -7.79 10.01 -1.15
N LEU A 70 -8.03 9.77 0.14
CA LEU A 70 -8.88 8.67 0.62
C LEU A 70 -10.27 8.70 -0.04
N LYS A 71 -10.97 9.83 0.03
CA LYS A 71 -12.33 10.01 -0.53
C LYS A 71 -12.42 9.73 -2.04
N HIS A 72 -11.38 10.09 -2.78
CA HIS A 72 -11.37 9.89 -4.23
C HIS A 72 -11.03 8.44 -4.57
N VAL A 73 -10.04 7.86 -3.91
CA VAL A 73 -9.69 6.44 -4.07
C VAL A 73 -10.88 5.55 -3.75
N THR A 74 -11.66 5.87 -2.72
CA THR A 74 -12.78 5.03 -2.29
C THR A 74 -13.93 5.05 -3.30
N ALA A 75 -14.27 6.22 -3.83
CA ALA A 75 -15.24 6.33 -4.92
C ALA A 75 -14.81 5.51 -6.15
N LEU A 76 -13.54 5.55 -6.53
CA LEU A 76 -13.01 4.78 -7.67
C LEU A 76 -13.04 3.26 -7.43
N VAL A 77 -12.87 2.81 -6.18
CA VAL A 77 -12.97 1.40 -5.80
C VAL A 77 -14.43 0.93 -5.85
N GLU A 78 -15.36 1.74 -5.36
CA GLU A 78 -16.81 1.47 -5.41
C GLU A 78 -17.32 1.42 -6.85
N GLU A 79 -16.83 2.32 -7.71
CA GLU A 79 -17.13 2.33 -9.15
C GLU A 79 -16.40 1.23 -9.94
N LYS A 80 -15.53 0.43 -9.30
CA LYS A 80 -14.65 -0.57 -9.94
C LYS A 80 -13.79 -0.02 -11.08
N LYS A 81 -13.45 1.26 -11.04
CA LYS A 81 -12.52 1.91 -11.99
C LYS A 81 -11.07 1.82 -11.55
N ALA A 82 -10.85 1.53 -10.27
CA ALA A 82 -9.52 1.28 -9.71
C ALA A 82 -8.97 -0.05 -10.22
N LYS A 83 -7.79 -0.04 -10.86
CA LYS A 83 -7.04 -1.24 -11.26
C LYS A 83 -6.16 -1.77 -10.12
N LEU A 84 -5.47 -0.86 -9.43
CA LEU A 84 -4.60 -1.19 -8.30
C LEU A 84 -4.69 -0.10 -7.23
N VAL A 85 -4.87 -0.51 -5.98
CA VAL A 85 -4.89 0.36 -4.80
C VAL A 85 -3.64 0.16 -3.96
N ILE A 86 -2.98 1.25 -3.58
CA ILE A 86 -1.79 1.24 -2.73
C ILE A 86 -2.13 1.91 -1.40
N ILE A 87 -1.93 1.20 -0.30
CA ILE A 87 -2.27 1.65 1.06
C ILE A 87 -1.00 1.77 1.89
N ALA A 88 -0.85 2.86 2.64
CA ALA A 88 0.24 3.00 3.60
C ALA A 88 -0.03 2.20 4.89
N SER A 89 1.04 1.66 5.50
CA SER A 89 0.97 0.90 6.76
C SER A 89 1.08 1.76 8.03
N ASP A 90 1.68 2.95 7.93
CA ASP A 90 2.01 3.87 9.03
C ASP A 90 1.06 5.07 9.10
N VAL A 91 -0.20 4.87 8.70
CA VAL A 91 -1.24 5.90 8.79
C VAL A 91 -1.63 6.11 10.25
N ASP A 92 -1.71 7.38 10.62
CA ASP A 92 -2.08 7.84 11.95
C ASP A 92 -3.06 9.00 11.74
N PRO A 93 -4.34 8.89 12.13
CA PRO A 93 -5.01 7.76 12.80
C PRO A 93 -5.33 6.55 11.88
N ILE A 94 -5.23 5.31 12.39
CA ILE A 94 -5.35 4.07 11.60
C ILE A 94 -6.78 3.77 11.14
N GLU A 95 -7.76 4.31 11.85
CA GLU A 95 -9.20 4.23 11.58
C GLU A 95 -9.55 4.70 10.16
N LEU A 96 -8.75 5.61 9.60
CA LEU A 96 -8.91 6.11 8.24
C LEU A 96 -8.75 5.03 7.18
N VAL A 97 -7.94 4.00 7.42
CA VAL A 97 -7.59 2.98 6.43
C VAL A 97 -7.99 1.57 6.82
N VAL A 98 -8.35 1.30 8.08
CA VAL A 98 -8.73 -0.05 8.57
C VAL A 98 -9.73 -0.78 7.69
N TRP A 99 -10.72 -0.07 7.17
CA TRP A 99 -11.81 -0.60 6.36
C TRP A 99 -11.46 -0.74 4.87
N LEU A 100 -10.42 -0.05 4.39
CA LEU A 100 -10.10 0.03 2.96
C LEU A 100 -9.69 -1.33 2.37
N PRO A 101 -8.85 -2.17 3.02
CA PRO A 101 -8.58 -3.53 2.54
C PRO A 101 -9.85 -4.39 2.41
N ALA A 102 -10.80 -4.25 3.34
CA ALA A 102 -12.06 -4.98 3.29
C ALA A 102 -12.93 -4.55 2.11
N LEU A 103 -12.97 -3.23 1.83
CA LEU A 103 -13.65 -2.68 0.66
C LEU A 103 -13.04 -3.19 -0.65
N CYS A 104 -11.71 -3.11 -0.79
CA CYS A 104 -11.01 -3.59 -1.99
C CYS A 104 -11.29 -5.08 -2.26
N ARG A 105 -11.31 -5.92 -1.23
CA ARG A 105 -11.68 -7.34 -1.37
C ARG A 105 -13.12 -7.54 -1.81
N LYS A 106 -14.07 -6.83 -1.19
CA LYS A 106 -15.50 -6.94 -1.54
C LYS A 106 -15.76 -6.55 -3.00
N MET A 107 -15.04 -5.54 -3.48
CA MET A 107 -15.13 -5.06 -4.86
C MET A 107 -14.25 -5.82 -5.85
N ASN A 108 -13.48 -6.81 -5.37
CA ASN A 108 -12.50 -7.58 -6.13
C ASN A 108 -11.42 -6.71 -6.84
N VAL A 109 -10.98 -5.66 -6.15
CA VAL A 109 -9.90 -4.78 -6.61
C VAL A 109 -8.59 -5.21 -5.94
N PRO A 110 -7.50 -5.46 -6.69
CA PRO A 110 -6.18 -5.74 -6.13
C PRO A 110 -5.70 -4.57 -5.27
N TYR A 111 -5.22 -4.88 -4.06
CA TYR A 111 -4.58 -3.89 -3.20
C TYR A 111 -3.21 -4.35 -2.71
N CYS A 112 -2.36 -3.40 -2.38
CA CYS A 112 -1.11 -3.67 -1.68
C CYS A 112 -0.92 -2.73 -0.50
N ILE A 113 -0.25 -3.24 0.54
CA ILE A 113 0.18 -2.45 1.69
C ILE A 113 1.67 -2.18 1.56
N VAL A 114 2.05 -0.91 1.63
CA VAL A 114 3.43 -0.44 1.46
C VAL A 114 3.93 0.22 2.74
N LYS A 115 5.24 0.09 3.00
CA LYS A 115 5.90 0.79 4.09
C LYS A 115 6.07 2.28 3.74
N ASN A 116 5.65 3.14 4.66
CA ASN A 116 5.86 4.59 4.68
C ASN A 116 4.92 5.43 3.77
N LYS A 117 4.00 6.15 4.42
CA LYS A 117 3.09 7.14 3.81
C LYS A 117 3.83 8.34 3.22
N SER A 118 5.00 8.68 3.74
CA SER A 118 5.83 9.77 3.21
C SER A 118 6.39 9.44 1.83
N ARG A 119 6.73 8.18 1.56
CA ARG A 119 7.22 7.76 0.24
C ARG A 119 6.11 7.82 -0.81
N LEU A 120 4.86 7.50 -0.41
CA LEU A 120 3.68 7.71 -1.27
C LEU A 120 3.41 9.21 -1.49
N GLY A 121 3.54 10.03 -0.44
CA GLY A 121 3.38 11.48 -0.52
C GLY A 121 4.33 12.13 -1.53
N ALA A 122 5.60 11.70 -1.54
CA ALA A 122 6.62 12.20 -2.47
C ALA A 122 6.28 11.96 -3.95
N LEU A 123 5.42 10.97 -4.28
CA LEU A 123 4.97 10.75 -5.65
C LEU A 123 3.94 11.80 -6.11
N VAL A 124 3.18 12.37 -5.18
CA VAL A 124 2.05 13.28 -5.47
C VAL A 124 2.31 14.72 -5.00
N TYR A 125 3.57 15.06 -4.72
CA TYR A 125 4.00 16.36 -4.19
C TYR A 125 3.33 16.75 -2.86
N GLN A 126 3.05 15.76 -2.02
CA GLN A 126 2.52 15.97 -0.67
C GLN A 126 3.53 15.47 0.37
N LYS A 127 3.45 15.99 1.60
CA LYS A 127 4.28 15.49 2.70
C LYS A 127 4.01 14.00 2.95
N ASN A 128 2.73 13.64 3.00
CA ASN A 128 2.25 12.28 3.26
C ASN A 128 1.05 11.96 2.35
N ALA A 129 0.89 10.70 1.96
CA ALA A 129 -0.32 10.18 1.31
C ALA A 129 -0.75 8.86 1.94
N THR A 130 -2.03 8.73 2.31
CA THR A 130 -2.58 7.55 2.98
C THR A 130 -2.89 6.41 2.00
N ALA A 131 -3.48 6.75 0.86
CA ALA A 131 -3.81 5.82 -0.20
C ALA A 131 -3.62 6.46 -1.59
N LEU A 132 -3.15 5.65 -2.55
CA LEU A 132 -3.03 5.98 -3.96
C LEU A 132 -3.76 4.94 -4.80
N CYS A 133 -4.17 5.31 -6.00
CA CYS A 133 -4.86 4.42 -6.93
C CYS A 133 -4.38 4.68 -8.37
N LEU A 134 -4.25 3.60 -9.14
CA LEU A 134 -4.12 3.65 -10.59
C LEU A 134 -5.45 3.25 -11.22
N THR A 135 -5.97 4.08 -12.14
CA THR A 135 -7.19 3.79 -12.93
C THR A 135 -6.83 3.28 -14.32
N SER A 136 -5.82 3.89 -14.93
CA SER A 136 -5.33 3.57 -16.26
C SER A 136 -3.82 3.82 -16.33
N VAL A 137 -3.17 3.04 -17.19
CA VAL A 137 -1.76 3.19 -17.56
C VAL A 137 -1.68 3.24 -19.08
N ASN A 138 -0.57 3.74 -19.59
CA ASN A 138 -0.28 3.68 -21.01
C ASN A 138 -0.09 2.22 -21.45
N LYS A 139 -0.40 1.93 -22.71
CA LYS A 139 -0.33 0.57 -23.28
C LYS A 139 1.05 -0.09 -23.12
N ALA A 140 2.13 0.70 -23.11
CA ALA A 140 3.49 0.20 -22.93
C ALA A 140 3.75 -0.41 -21.54
N ASP A 141 3.09 0.11 -20.49
CA ASP A 141 3.30 -0.32 -19.10
C ASP A 141 2.19 -1.26 -18.60
N GLU A 142 1.25 -1.65 -19.46
CA GLU A 142 0.09 -2.47 -19.08
C GLU A 142 0.51 -3.88 -18.64
N SER A 143 1.56 -4.44 -19.24
CA SER A 143 2.13 -5.73 -18.83
C SER A 143 2.79 -5.65 -17.45
N GLU A 144 3.54 -4.57 -17.17
CA GLU A 144 4.15 -4.33 -15.85
C GLU A 144 3.07 -4.20 -14.77
N LEU A 145 1.99 -3.47 -15.07
CA LEU A 145 0.85 -3.31 -14.16
C LEU A 145 0.15 -4.65 -13.89
N ARG A 146 -0.14 -5.44 -14.94
CA ARG A 146 -0.80 -6.73 -14.79
C ARG A 146 0.00 -7.70 -13.90
N ASN A 147 1.31 -7.75 -14.09
CA ASN A 147 2.18 -8.56 -13.24
C ASN A 147 2.12 -8.10 -11.77
N LEU A 148 2.03 -6.80 -11.51
CA LEU A 148 1.85 -6.27 -10.16
C LEU A 148 0.46 -6.58 -9.60
N GLU A 149 -0.60 -6.50 -10.41
CA GLU A 149 -1.96 -6.84 -10.02
C GLU A 149 -2.06 -8.31 -9.57
N GLU A 150 -1.54 -9.24 -10.36
CA GLU A 150 -1.51 -10.67 -10.05
C GLU A 150 -0.74 -10.93 -8.74
N ASN A 151 0.46 -10.35 -8.62
CA ASN A 151 1.25 -10.41 -7.39
C ASN A 151 0.50 -9.86 -6.17
N CYS A 152 -0.21 -8.75 -6.30
CA CYS A 152 -0.95 -8.15 -5.19
C CYS A 152 -2.17 -9.01 -4.82
N MET A 153 -2.87 -9.55 -5.82
CA MET A 153 -4.01 -10.42 -5.63
C MET A 153 -3.61 -11.67 -4.82
N ASP A 154 -2.51 -12.32 -5.16
CA ASP A 154 -2.04 -13.52 -4.47
C ASP A 154 -1.59 -13.25 -3.03
N ASN A 155 -0.84 -12.17 -2.82
CA ASN A 155 -0.24 -11.87 -1.52
C ASN A 155 -1.22 -11.23 -0.52
N PHE A 156 -2.24 -10.51 -0.99
CA PHE A 156 -3.14 -9.74 -0.13
C PHE A 156 -4.60 -10.23 -0.21
N ASN A 157 -5.21 -10.24 -1.40
CA ASN A 157 -6.63 -10.57 -1.55
C ASN A 157 -6.92 -12.07 -1.36
N GLY A 158 -6.09 -12.94 -1.93
CA GLY A 158 -6.22 -14.40 -1.91
C GLY A 158 -5.62 -15.06 -0.67
N ALA A 159 -4.72 -14.37 0.03
CA ALA A 159 -4.05 -14.88 1.22
C ALA A 159 -5.01 -14.95 2.42
N LYS A 160 -5.83 -16.01 2.51
CA LYS A 160 -6.90 -16.07 3.51
C LYS A 160 -6.42 -15.94 4.97
N MET A 161 -5.17 -16.30 5.20
CA MET A 161 -4.55 -16.34 6.52
C MET A 161 -4.06 -14.99 7.06
N THR A 162 -3.80 -13.98 6.22
CA THR A 162 -3.19 -12.71 6.67
C THR A 162 -4.18 -11.75 7.32
N TRP A 163 -5.48 -11.84 7.02
CA TRP A 163 -6.55 -10.96 7.52
C TRP A 163 -7.40 -11.57 8.64
N LEU A 164 -7.26 -12.88 8.90
CA LEU A 164 -7.89 -13.57 10.02
C LEU A 164 -6.94 -13.76 11.21
N LYS A 165 -5.63 -13.58 11.00
CA LYS A 165 -4.61 -13.82 12.02
C LYS A 165 -4.45 -12.60 12.93
N SER A 166 -4.74 -12.79 14.21
CA SER A 166 -4.38 -11.82 15.24
C SER A 166 -2.87 -11.71 15.38
N GLY A 167 -2.38 -10.51 15.68
CA GLY A 167 -0.99 -10.30 16.06
C GLY A 167 -0.73 -10.98 17.40
N ALA A 168 0.21 -11.93 17.42
CA ALA A 168 0.61 -12.58 18.65
C ALA A 168 1.41 -11.61 19.53
N PRO A 169 1.17 -11.56 20.85
CA PRO A 169 1.96 -10.74 21.74
C PRO A 169 3.41 -11.25 21.77
N VAL A 170 4.35 -10.35 21.51
CA VAL A 170 5.79 -10.64 21.55
C VAL A 170 6.31 -10.29 22.94
N MET A 171 6.79 -11.31 23.66
CA MET A 171 7.44 -11.12 24.96
C MET A 171 8.75 -10.32 24.81
N GLY A 172 9.17 -9.60 25.86
CA GLY A 172 10.43 -8.87 25.86
C GLY A 172 11.66 -9.80 25.81
N LEU A 173 12.77 -9.31 25.26
CA LEU A 173 14.00 -10.09 25.04
C LEU A 173 14.53 -10.76 26.32
N LYS A 174 14.50 -10.06 27.46
CA LYS A 174 14.91 -10.63 28.77
C LYS A 174 14.09 -11.86 29.14
N THR A 175 12.78 -11.79 28.96
CA THR A 175 11.86 -12.90 29.22
C THR A 175 12.07 -14.04 28.23
N GLN A 176 12.23 -13.74 26.94
CA GLN A 176 12.53 -14.73 25.90
C GLN A 176 13.83 -15.48 26.21
N MET A 177 14.91 -14.78 26.55
CA MET A 177 16.20 -15.39 26.90
C MET A 177 16.11 -16.29 28.14
N ARG A 178 15.34 -15.89 29.16
CA ARG A 178 15.10 -16.71 30.35
C ARG A 178 14.34 -17.99 30.00
N LEU A 179 13.28 -17.89 29.21
CA LEU A 179 12.49 -19.04 28.76
C LEU A 179 13.32 -19.96 27.87
N HIS A 180 14.14 -19.41 26.97
CA HIS A 180 15.06 -20.18 26.14
C HIS A 180 16.06 -20.98 26.96
N LYS A 181 16.70 -20.36 27.98
CA LYS A 181 17.60 -21.08 28.88
C LYS A 181 16.89 -22.23 29.61
N ARG A 182 15.65 -22.00 30.07
CA ARG A 182 14.83 -23.03 30.73
C ARG A 182 14.47 -24.17 29.78
N GLN A 183 14.11 -23.85 28.53
CA GLN A 183 13.78 -24.82 27.49
C GLN A 183 14.96 -25.75 27.19
N VAL A 184 16.15 -25.17 26.99
CA VAL A 184 17.39 -25.92 26.74
C VAL A 184 17.76 -26.83 27.92
N GLN A 185 17.51 -26.40 29.16
CA GLN A 185 17.74 -27.24 30.34
C GLN A 185 16.79 -28.44 30.38
N LEU A 186 15.51 -28.21 30.10
CA LEU A 186 14.48 -29.23 30.11
C LEU A 186 14.70 -30.28 28.99
N GLU A 187 15.15 -29.83 27.81
CA GLU A 187 15.53 -30.71 26.70
C GLU A 187 16.70 -31.62 27.07
N LYS A 188 17.74 -31.08 27.73
CA LYS A 188 18.87 -31.87 28.22
C LYS A 188 18.47 -32.91 29.28
N GLU A 189 17.51 -32.57 30.15
CA GLU A 189 16.99 -33.52 31.15
C GLU A 189 16.17 -34.64 30.48
N LEU A 190 15.34 -34.31 29.49
CA LEU A 190 14.57 -35.29 28.72
C LEU A 190 15.48 -36.23 27.92
N GLU A 191 16.53 -35.71 27.29
CA GLU A 191 17.52 -36.53 26.57
C GLU A 191 18.21 -37.53 27.50
N LYS A 192 18.63 -37.08 28.69
CA LYS A 192 19.21 -37.97 29.71
C LYS A 192 18.23 -39.03 30.17
N ARG A 193 16.95 -38.68 30.31
CA ARG A 193 15.90 -39.63 30.72
C ARG A 193 15.57 -40.65 29.62
N ASN A 194 15.70 -40.29 28.36
CA ASN A 194 15.46 -41.19 27.23
C ASN A 194 16.66 -42.11 26.93
N GLN A 195 17.84 -41.77 27.43
CA GLN A 195 19.06 -42.58 27.32
C GLN A 195 19.26 -43.56 28.49
N ALA A 196 18.48 -43.42 29.57
CA ALA A 196 18.45 -44.29 30.73
C ALA A 196 17.32 -45.32 30.60
#